data_AF-A0A937HEQ4-F1
#
_entry.id   AF-A0A937HEQ4-F1
#
_cell.length_a   1.000
_cell.length_b   1.000
_cell.length_c   1.000
_cell.angle_alpha   90.00
_cell.angle_beta   90.00
_cell.angle_gamma   90.00
#
_symmetry.space_group_name_H-M   'P 1'
#
loop_
_entity.id
_entity.type
_entity.pdbx_description
1 polymer ?
#
loop_
_entity_poly.entity_id
_entity_poly.type
_entity_poly.pdbx_seq_one_letter_code
_entity_poly.pdbx_strand_id
1 'polypeptide(L)'
;MENDAKSLNGQTGTSKKKGEITAFDLAYVKFADALGIHCLHFILHDQMELVDDNQIQGLVDELGQTNCQLMVPILRDKLPIALNQPEHIALSLSQDDKLFKV
;
A
#
# COMPACT_ATOMS: atom_id res chain seq x y z
N MET A 1 1.29 28.12 1.08
CA MET A 1 0.81 26.81 0.60
C MET A 1 0.81 25.93 1.82
N GLU A 2 -0.32 25.87 2.50
CA GLU A 2 -0.48 25.27 3.82
C GLU A 2 -1.81 24.50 3.79
N ASN A 3 -1.78 23.31 4.39
CA ASN A 3 -2.81 22.29 4.51
C ASN A 3 -2.82 21.22 3.41
N ASP A 4 -2.32 20.03 3.75
CA ASP A 4 -2.91 18.74 3.36
C ASP A 4 -2.45 17.58 4.28
N ALA A 5 -2.25 17.85 5.58
CA ALA A 5 -2.03 16.79 6.57
C ALA A 5 -3.29 16.65 7.43
N LYS A 6 -4.31 15.97 6.89
CA LYS A 6 -5.54 15.67 7.63
C LYS A 6 -5.18 14.74 8.80
N SER A 7 -5.19 15.30 10.02
CA SER A 7 -4.84 14.59 11.24
C SER A 7 -5.76 13.38 11.47
N LEU A 8 -5.18 12.19 11.27
CA LEU A 8 -5.70 10.93 11.75
C LEU A 8 -5.58 10.98 13.29
N ASN A 9 -6.66 10.94 14.06
CA ASN A 9 -6.60 10.89 15.53
C ASN A 9 -7.70 9.96 16.05
N GLY A 10 -7.32 8.85 16.69
CA GLY A 10 -8.30 8.02 17.40
C GLY A 10 -7.99 6.55 17.73
N GLN A 11 -6.84 5.94 17.38
CA GLN A 11 -6.41 4.58 17.79
C GLN A 11 -4.88 4.34 17.58
N THR A 12 -4.08 5.29 18.06
CA THR A 12 -3.15 6.07 17.22
C THR A 12 -1.70 5.57 17.05
N GLY A 13 -1.25 4.50 17.69
CA GLY A 13 0.19 4.22 17.83
C GLY A 13 0.86 3.58 16.61
N THR A 14 0.32 2.47 16.12
CA THR A 14 1.01 1.61 15.15
C THR A 14 0.59 1.90 13.71
N SER A 15 -0.71 2.07 13.45
CA SER A 15 -1.23 2.34 12.11
C SER A 15 -0.82 3.73 11.60
N LYS A 16 -0.73 4.73 12.48
CA LYS A 16 -0.15 6.03 12.13
C LYS A 16 1.31 5.94 11.75
N LYS A 17 2.11 5.22 12.55
CA LYS A 17 3.54 5.02 12.23
C LYS A 17 3.71 4.37 10.87
N LYS A 18 2.85 3.41 10.51
CA LYS A 18 2.87 2.78 9.18
C LYS A 18 2.54 3.75 8.06
N GLY A 19 1.50 4.58 8.24
CA GLY A 19 1.20 5.65 7.28
C GLY A 19 2.36 6.64 7.13
N GLU A 20 2.97 7.06 8.23
CA GLU A 20 4.14 7.95 8.24
C GLU A 20 5.35 7.31 7.54
N ILE A 21 5.61 6.02 7.78
CA ILE A 21 6.67 5.26 7.10
C ILE A 21 6.39 5.18 5.59
N THR A 22 5.15 4.86 5.20
CA THR A 22 4.80 4.76 3.77
C THR A 22 4.95 6.11 3.08
N ALA A 23 4.48 7.19 3.73
CA ALA A 23 4.64 8.55 3.22
C ALA A 23 6.11 8.95 3.09
N PHE A 24 6.96 8.57 4.05
CA PHE A 24 8.40 8.81 4.00
C PHE A 24 9.07 8.06 2.85
N ASP A 25 8.74 6.77 2.67
CA ASP A 25 9.27 5.96 1.58
C ASP A 25 8.84 6.51 0.21
N LEU A 26 7.58 6.95 0.08
CA LEU A 26 7.08 7.61 -1.13
C LEU A 26 7.78 8.95 -1.38
N ALA A 27 8.03 9.74 -0.33
CA ALA A 27 8.77 10.99 -0.44
C ALA A 27 10.21 10.74 -0.92
N TYR A 28 10.85 9.66 -0.47
CA TYR A 28 12.18 9.27 -0.94
C TYR A 28 12.18 8.93 -2.44
N VAL A 29 11.21 8.15 -2.92
CA VAL A 29 11.10 7.82 -4.35
C VAL A 29 10.91 9.10 -5.19
N LYS A 30 10.02 10.00 -4.77
CA LYS A 30 9.80 11.30 -5.42
C LYS A 30 11.07 12.17 -5.44
N PHE A 31 11.81 12.17 -4.34
CA PHE A 31 13.08 12.88 -4.22
C PHE A 31 14.16 12.31 -5.15
N ALA A 32 14.27 10.98 -5.21
CA ALA A 32 15.20 10.28 -6.10
C ALA A 32 14.89 10.59 -7.57
N ASP A 33 13.61 10.54 -7.96
CA ASP A 33 13.16 10.93 -9.30
C ASP A 33 13.54 12.37 -9.64
N ALA A 34 13.31 13.31 -8.71
CA ALA A 34 13.64 14.72 -8.90
C ALA A 34 15.14 14.99 -9.09
N LEU A 35 16.01 14.13 -8.53
CA LEU A 35 17.46 14.23 -8.66
C LEU A 35 18.05 13.31 -9.73
N GLY A 36 17.23 12.52 -10.43
CA GLY A 36 17.69 11.52 -11.39
C GLY A 36 18.48 10.37 -10.74
N ILE A 37 18.26 10.12 -9.45
CA ILE A 37 18.87 8.99 -8.74
C ILE A 37 18.09 7.73 -9.08
N HIS A 38 18.77 6.73 -9.63
CA HIS A 38 18.14 5.44 -9.90
C HIS A 38 17.79 4.71 -8.60
N CYS A 39 16.50 4.44 -8.39
CA CYS A 39 16.00 3.64 -7.28
C CYS A 39 14.85 2.72 -7.74
N LEU A 40 14.40 1.84 -6.84
CA LEU A 40 13.24 0.99 -7.08
C LEU A 40 11.96 1.81 -6.86
N HIS A 41 11.00 1.67 -7.76
CA HIS A 41 9.66 2.27 -7.67
C HIS A 41 8.66 1.31 -7.05
N PHE A 42 9.07 0.61 -6.00
CA PHE A 42 8.15 -0.14 -5.16
C PHE A 42 8.58 -0.17 -3.71
N ILE A 43 7.59 -0.24 -2.82
CA ILE A 43 7.72 -0.31 -1.38
C ILE A 43 7.10 -1.63 -0.92
N LEU A 44 7.79 -2.32 -0.01
CA LEU A 44 7.32 -3.55 0.60
C LEU A 44 6.99 -3.29 2.07
N HIS A 45 5.75 -3.55 2.45
CA HIS A 45 5.34 -3.51 3.85
C HIS A 45 4.68 -4.82 4.25
N ASP A 46 4.89 -5.25 5.49
CA ASP A 46 4.27 -6.43 6.11
C ASP A 46 3.36 -5.99 7.27
N GLN A 47 2.52 -6.89 7.78
CA GLN A 47 1.60 -6.71 8.89
C GLN A 47 0.40 -5.76 8.64
N MET A 48 -0.16 -5.74 7.43
CA MET A 48 -1.29 -4.84 7.11
C MET A 48 -2.59 -5.19 7.86
N GLU A 49 -2.66 -6.33 8.53
CA GLU A 49 -3.79 -6.76 9.37
C GLU A 49 -4.10 -5.80 10.54
N LEU A 50 -3.17 -4.91 10.90
CA LEU A 50 -3.33 -3.90 11.94
C LEU A 50 -3.81 -2.54 11.41
N VAL A 51 -4.09 -2.43 10.11
CA VAL A 51 -4.50 -1.20 9.44
C VAL A 51 -6.00 -1.25 9.16
N ASP A 52 -6.70 -0.18 9.50
CA ASP A 52 -8.15 -0.03 9.28
C ASP A 52 -8.47 0.19 7.79
N ASP A 53 -9.62 -0.31 7.33
CA ASP A 53 -10.10 -0.22 5.95
C ASP A 53 -10.02 1.21 5.37
N ASN A 54 -10.36 2.23 6.16
CA ASN A 54 -10.34 3.62 5.70
C ASN A 54 -8.93 4.11 5.41
N GLN A 55 -7.93 3.61 6.16
CA GLN A 55 -6.54 3.96 5.93
C GLN A 55 -5.99 3.25 4.70
N ILE A 56 -6.37 2.00 4.47
CA ILE A 56 -6.00 1.27 3.25
C ILE A 56 -6.53 2.02 2.01
N GLN A 57 -7.78 2.47 2.05
CA GLN A 57 -8.36 3.22 0.94
C GLN A 57 -7.61 4.55 0.69
N GLY A 58 -7.33 5.32 1.74
CA GLY A 58 -6.57 6.57 1.61
C GLY A 58 -5.17 6.36 1.05
N LEU A 59 -4.52 5.24 1.41
CA LEU A 59 -3.22 4.86 0.89
C LEU A 59 -3.27 4.55 -0.60
N VAL A 60 -4.29 3.81 -1.05
CA VAL A 60 -4.51 3.49 -2.47
C VAL A 60 -4.72 4.76 -3.29
N ASP A 61 -5.51 5.70 -2.78
CA ASP A 61 -5.78 6.97 -3.46
C ASP A 61 -4.50 7.80 -3.63
N GLU A 62 -3.65 7.85 -2.60
CA GLU A 62 -2.35 8.54 -2.65
C GLU A 62 -1.39 7.86 -3.64
N LEU A 63 -1.28 6.53 -3.57
CA LEU A 63 -0.40 5.74 -4.43
C LEU A 63 -0.78 5.84 -5.90
N GLY A 64 -2.07 5.90 -6.23
CA GLY A 64 -2.58 6.04 -7.59
C GLY A 64 -2.10 7.32 -8.31
N GLN A 65 -1.58 8.30 -7.57
CA GLN A 65 -1.01 9.54 -8.10
C GLN A 65 0.53 9.53 -8.14
N THR A 66 1.17 8.41 -7.80
CA THR A 66 2.62 8.28 -7.73
C THR A 66 3.13 7.22 -8.70
N ASN A 67 4.34 7.41 -9.24
CA ASN A 67 5.05 6.39 -10.00
C ASN A 67 5.70 5.37 -9.03
N CYS A 68 4.96 4.82 -8.07
CA CYS A 68 5.47 3.88 -7.08
C CYS A 68 4.41 2.85 -6.72
N GLN A 69 4.81 1.59 -6.58
CA GLN A 69 3.91 0.50 -6.20
C GLN A 69 4.09 0.14 -4.73
N LEU A 70 2.98 -0.02 -4.00
CA LEU A 70 3.02 -0.63 -2.67
C LEU A 70 2.64 -2.10 -2.76
N MET A 71 3.52 -2.96 -2.26
CA MET A 71 3.32 -4.40 -2.17
C MET A 71 3.14 -4.80 -0.72
N VAL A 72 1.98 -5.39 -0.40
CA VAL A 72 1.65 -5.83 0.95
C VAL A 72 1.02 -7.22 0.95
N PRO A 73 1.42 -8.11 1.89
CA PRO A 73 0.62 -9.28 2.21
C PRO A 73 -0.59 -8.84 3.03
N ILE A 74 -1.77 -9.33 2.64
CA ILE A 74 -3.02 -9.03 3.35
C ILE A 74 -3.93 -10.27 3.33
N LEU A 75 -4.58 -10.53 4.47
CA LEU A 75 -5.62 -11.55 4.54
C LEU A 75 -6.87 -11.05 3.80
N ARG A 76 -7.54 -11.93 3.08
CA ARG A 76 -8.68 -11.56 2.22
C ARG A 76 -9.83 -10.91 2.98
N ASP A 77 -10.05 -11.28 4.23
CA ASP A 77 -11.07 -10.73 5.13
C ASP A 77 -10.74 -9.31 5.65
N LYS A 78 -9.48 -8.88 5.50
CA LYS A 78 -8.99 -7.54 5.83
C LYS A 78 -8.89 -6.62 4.61
N LEU A 79 -9.11 -7.14 3.41
CA LEU A 79 -9.09 -6.35 2.19
C LEU A 79 -10.43 -5.60 2.04
N PRO A 80 -10.44 -4.27 1.89
CA PRO A 80 -11.66 -3.50 1.66
C PRO A 80 -12.46 -4.06 0.48
N ILE A 81 -13.79 -4.13 0.63
CA ILE A 81 -14.70 -4.68 -0.39
C ILE A 81 -14.52 -3.96 -1.74
N ALA A 82 -14.25 -2.66 -1.72
CA ALA A 82 -13.98 -1.86 -2.92
C ALA A 82 -12.76 -2.37 -3.71
N LEU A 83 -11.77 -2.97 -3.04
CA LEU A 83 -10.54 -3.48 -3.66
C LEU A 83 -10.63 -4.97 -3.99
N ASN A 84 -11.48 -5.74 -3.29
CA ASN A 84 -11.68 -7.18 -3.49
C ASN A 84 -12.60 -7.48 -4.70
N GLN A 85 -12.27 -6.96 -5.88
CA GLN A 85 -13.01 -7.17 -7.13
C GLN A 85 -12.24 -8.14 -8.05
N PRO A 86 -12.93 -9.04 -8.79
CA PRO A 86 -12.28 -9.99 -9.69
C PRO A 86 -11.38 -9.32 -10.75
N GLU A 87 -11.74 -8.12 -11.21
CA GLU A 87 -10.94 -7.35 -12.17
C GLU A 87 -9.57 -6.90 -11.64
N HIS A 88 -9.39 -6.84 -10.31
CA HIS A 88 -8.12 -6.50 -9.68
C HIS A 88 -7.23 -7.72 -9.40
N ILE A 89 -7.68 -8.93 -9.78
CA ILE A 89 -6.95 -10.17 -9.53
C ILE A 89 -6.19 -10.58 -10.78
N ALA A 90 -4.87 -10.39 -10.78
CA ALA A 90 -4.02 -10.85 -11.87
C ALA A 90 -3.75 -12.36 -11.84
N LEU A 91 -3.72 -12.96 -10.65
CA LEU A 91 -3.45 -14.38 -10.44
C LEU A 91 -4.15 -14.87 -9.16
N SER A 92 -4.64 -16.10 -9.18
CA SER A 92 -5.08 -16.83 -7.99
C SER A 92 -4.33 -18.15 -7.89
N LEU A 93 -4.13 -18.63 -6.65
CA LEU A 93 -3.56 -19.94 -6.40
C LEU A 93 -4.68 -20.98 -6.27
N SER A 94 -4.50 -22.14 -6.90
CA SER A 94 -5.38 -23.30 -6.77
C SER A 94 -4.62 -24.47 -6.14
N GLN A 95 -5.32 -25.29 -5.35
CA GLN A 95 -4.77 -26.54 -4.84
C GLN A 95 -4.72 -27.62 -5.93
N ASP A 96 -5.67 -27.58 -6.87
CA ASP A 96 -5.82 -28.56 -7.94
C ASP A 96 -5.09 -28.15 -9.23
N ASP A 97 -4.88 -26.84 -9.44
CA ASP A 97 -4.21 -26.27 -10.62
C ASP A 97 -3.07 -25.33 -10.19
N LYS A 98 -1.95 -25.95 -9.80
CA LYS A 98 -0.78 -25.24 -9.28
C LYS A 98 0.04 -24.62 -10.41
N LEU A 99 0.54 -23.41 -10.17
CA LEU A 99 1.44 -22.69 -11.09
C LEU A 99 2.68 -23.54 -11.46
N PHE A 100 3.25 -24.22 -10.47
CA PHE A 100 4.28 -25.22 -10.68
C PHE A 100 3.61 -26.60 -10.65
N LYS A 101 3.68 -27.32 -11.77
CA LYS A 101 3.09 -28.67 -11.94
C LYS A 101 3.89 -29.77 -11.24
N VAL A 102 4.15 -29.56 -9.95
CA VAL A 102 4.87 -30.50 -9.06
C VAL A 102 3.89 -31.28 -8.21
#